data_AF-A0AAV4GQ75-F1
#
_entry.id   AF-A0AAV4GQ75-F1
#
_cell.length_a   1.000
_cell.length_b   1.000
_cell.length_c   1.000
_cell.angle_alpha   90.00
_cell.angle_beta   90.00
_cell.angle_gamma   90.00
#
_symmetry.space_group_name_H-M   'P 1'
#
loop_
_entity.id
_entity.type
_entity.pdbx_description
1 polymer ?
#
loop_
_entity_poly.entity_id
_entity_poly.type
_entity_poly.pdbx_seq_one_letter_code
_entity_poly.pdbx_strand_id
1 'polypeptide(L)'
;MWCYRRVLRISWTEHKTNEEVLQAADVTERLLDQLIKRKLRHAGHVMRRSGRLGHLLQLVLEGKSVRGRPKRSWTDDIKGWTHYTTYGEIKRKAERRKEWRAKVGQPSDRKRYLIDI
;
A
#
# COMPACT_ATOMS: atom_id res chain seq x y z
N MET A 1 -17.69 3.44 -6.59
CA MET A 1 -18.87 2.54 -6.59
C MET A 1 -19.55 2.37 -7.93
N TRP A 2 -19.38 3.31 -8.87
CA TRP A 2 -20.05 3.26 -10.18
C TRP A 2 -19.80 1.96 -10.97
N CYS A 3 -18.56 1.48 -11.06
CA CYS A 3 -18.26 0.22 -11.77
C CYS A 3 -19.02 -0.99 -11.17
N TYR A 4 -19.02 -1.13 -9.84
CA TYR A 4 -19.75 -2.23 -9.18
C TYR A 4 -21.25 -2.12 -9.40
N ARG A 5 -21.84 -0.93 -9.26
CA ARG A 5 -23.29 -0.73 -9.53
C ARG A 5 -23.65 -1.08 -10.97
N ARG A 6 -22.81 -0.73 -11.94
CA ARG A 6 -23.02 -1.05 -13.35
C ARG A 6 -22.92 -2.55 -13.64
N VAL A 7 -21.90 -3.23 -13.08
CA VAL A 7 -21.72 -4.70 -13.24
C VAL A 7 -22.88 -5.47 -12.60
N LEU A 8 -23.31 -5.04 -11.41
CA LEU A 8 -24.42 -5.65 -10.67
C LEU A 8 -25.81 -5.17 -11.13
N ARG A 9 -25.86 -4.25 -12.11
CA ARG A 9 -27.10 -3.63 -12.63
C ARG A 9 -27.98 -2.99 -11.54
N ILE A 10 -27.35 -2.44 -10.50
CA ILE A 10 -28.04 -1.76 -9.40
C ILE A 10 -28.48 -0.38 -9.85
N SER A 11 -29.80 -0.15 -9.87
CA SER A 11 -30.41 1.13 -10.17
C SER A 11 -30.14 2.15 -9.06
N TRP A 12 -30.14 3.43 -9.40
CA TRP A 12 -30.07 4.50 -8.41
C TRP A 12 -31.33 4.55 -7.52
N THR A 13 -32.49 4.10 -8.03
CA THR A 13 -33.77 4.04 -7.30
C THR A 13 -33.78 2.98 -6.20
N GLU A 14 -32.87 2.01 -6.23
CA GLU A 14 -32.77 1.01 -5.17
C GLU A 14 -32.17 1.58 -3.88
N HIS A 15 -31.61 2.79 -3.90
CA HIS A 15 -31.01 3.48 -2.75
C HIS A 15 -30.03 2.64 -1.90
N LYS A 16 -29.45 1.58 -2.48
CA LYS A 16 -28.50 0.71 -1.77
C LYS A 16 -27.29 1.48 -1.30
N THR A 17 -26.86 1.23 -0.08
CA THR A 17 -25.65 1.77 0.52
C THR A 17 -24.40 1.23 -0.19
N ASN A 18 -23.27 1.89 -0.01
CA ASN A 18 -22.01 1.45 -0.59
C ASN A 18 -21.53 0.11 0.00
N GLU A 19 -21.92 -0.20 1.23
CA GLU A 19 -21.60 -1.46 1.91
C GLU A 19 -22.39 -2.63 1.31
N GLU A 20 -23.70 -2.46 1.10
CA GLU A 20 -24.54 -3.47 0.44
C GLU A 20 -24.10 -3.75 -1.00
N VAL A 21 -23.68 -2.71 -1.74
CA VAL A 21 -23.14 -2.89 -3.10
C VAL A 21 -21.85 -3.72 -3.08
N LEU A 22 -20.98 -3.53 -2.08
CA LEU A 22 -19.75 -4.33 -1.95
C LEU A 22 -20.03 -5.76 -1.50
N GLN A 23 -21.00 -5.95 -0.59
CA GLN A 23 -21.42 -7.27 -0.14
C GLN A 23 -22.04 -8.07 -1.29
N ALA A 24 -22.88 -7.45 -2.12
CA ALA A 24 -23.45 -8.06 -3.31
C ALA A 24 -22.40 -8.40 -4.38
N ALA A 25 -21.29 -7.64 -4.43
CA ALA A 25 -20.17 -7.92 -5.32
C ALA A 25 -19.22 -9.01 -4.79
N ASP A 26 -19.48 -9.55 -3.58
CA ASP A 26 -18.59 -10.46 -2.85
C ASP A 26 -17.15 -9.94 -2.72
N VAL A 27 -17.00 -8.61 -2.62
CA VAL A 27 -15.69 -7.97 -2.50
C VAL A 27 -15.30 -7.94 -1.02
N THR A 28 -14.65 -9.01 -0.58
CA THR A 28 -14.11 -9.15 0.78
C THR A 28 -12.86 -8.28 1.02
N GLU A 29 -12.11 -7.95 -0.04
CA GLU A 29 -10.88 -7.17 0.04
C GLU A 29 -10.88 -6.01 -0.96
N ARG A 30 -10.68 -4.78 -0.48
CA ARG A 30 -10.69 -3.60 -1.37
C ARG A 30 -9.44 -3.65 -2.26
N LEU A 31 -9.59 -3.30 -3.54
CA LEU A 31 -8.49 -3.26 -4.51
C LEU A 31 -7.24 -2.54 -3.99
N LEU A 32 -7.43 -1.44 -3.25
CA LEU A 32 -6.34 -0.69 -2.64
C LEU A 32 -5.57 -1.53 -1.61
N ASP A 33 -6.25 -2.30 -0.77
CA ASP A 33 -5.59 -3.17 0.21
C ASP A 33 -4.75 -4.24 -0.51
N GLN A 34 -5.28 -4.81 -1.60
CA GLN A 34 -4.51 -5.74 -2.44
C GLN A 34 -3.29 -5.10 -3.08
N LEU A 35 -3.44 -3.87 -3.59
CA LEU A 35 -2.34 -3.11 -4.18
C LEU A 35 -1.25 -2.83 -3.14
N ILE A 36 -1.64 -2.40 -1.94
CA ILE A 36 -0.74 -2.15 -0.81
C ILE A 36 0.01 -3.43 -0.44
N LYS A 37 -0.70 -4.56 -0.31
CA LYS A 37 -0.08 -5.87 -0.05
C LYS A 37 0.93 -6.27 -1.12
N ARG A 38 0.64 -6.00 -2.40
CA ARG A 38 1.56 -6.27 -3.52
C ARG A 38 2.78 -5.36 -3.44
N LYS A 39 2.59 -4.06 -3.22
CA LYS A 39 3.69 -3.08 -3.07
C LYS A 39 4.60 -3.43 -1.89
N LEU A 40 4.05 -3.81 -0.74
CA LEU A 40 4.84 -4.22 0.42
C LEU A 40 5.58 -5.56 0.20
N ARG A 41 4.96 -6.53 -0.48
CA ARG A 41 5.68 -7.77 -0.89
C ARG A 41 6.88 -7.46 -1.76
N HIS A 42 6.71 -6.56 -2.73
CA HIS A 42 7.78 -6.11 -3.61
C HIS A 42 8.87 -5.36 -2.84
N ALA A 43 8.50 -4.46 -1.93
CA ALA A 43 9.45 -3.74 -1.07
C ALA A 43 10.34 -4.72 -0.28
N GLY A 44 9.75 -5.71 0.38
CA GLY A 44 10.53 -6.72 1.09
C GLY A 44 11.40 -7.58 0.19
N HIS A 45 10.98 -7.84 -1.06
CA HIS A 45 11.83 -8.53 -2.04
C HIS A 45 13.06 -7.69 -2.42
N VAL A 46 12.85 -6.41 -2.74
CA VAL A 46 13.93 -5.48 -3.12
C VAL A 46 14.92 -5.30 -1.96
N MET A 47 14.43 -5.08 -0.74
CA MET A 47 15.27 -4.83 0.44
C MET A 47 16.09 -6.06 0.87
N ARG A 48 15.60 -7.28 0.59
CA ARG A 48 16.31 -8.53 0.89
C ARG A 48 17.39 -8.88 -0.12
N ARG A 49 17.33 -8.34 -1.34
CA ARG A 49 18.31 -8.67 -2.36
C ARG A 49 19.57 -7.83 -2.11
N SER A 50 20.67 -8.51 -1.77
CA SER A 50 22.01 -7.92 -1.77
C SER A 50 22.43 -7.62 -3.20
N GLY A 51 22.13 -6.42 -3.67
CA GLY A 51 22.46 -6.00 -5.02
C GLY A 51 22.33 -4.49 -5.19
N ARG A 52 22.73 -4.02 -6.37
CA ARG A 52 22.77 -2.59 -6.74
C ARG A 52 21.49 -1.83 -6.41
N LEU A 53 20.34 -2.50 -6.56
CA LEU A 53 19.03 -1.89 -6.31
C LEU A 53 18.77 -1.57 -4.83
N GLY A 54 19.19 -2.46 -3.91
CA GLY A 54 19.06 -2.22 -2.46
C GLY A 54 19.96 -1.08 -2.00
N HIS A 55 21.19 -1.03 -2.53
CA HIS A 55 22.14 0.05 -2.28
C HIS A 55 21.65 1.40 -2.85
N LEU A 56 21.13 1.40 -4.09
CA LEU A 56 20.54 2.60 -4.69
C LEU A 56 19.33 3.09 -3.88
N LEU A 57 18.49 2.18 -3.39
CA LEU A 57 17.35 2.55 -2.56
C LEU A 57 17.80 3.28 -1.30
N GLN A 58 18.84 2.78 -0.64
CA GLN A 58 19.44 3.41 0.54
C GLN A 58 19.92 4.84 0.23
N LEU A 59 20.64 5.04 -0.87
CA LEU A 59 21.12 6.36 -1.29
C LEU A 59 19.97 7.34 -1.61
N VAL A 60 18.93 6.86 -2.30
CA VAL A 60 17.75 7.67 -2.63
C VAL A 60 16.94 8.06 -1.39
N LEU A 61 17.04 7.25 -0.33
CA LEU A 61 16.32 7.42 0.94
C LEU A 61 17.00 8.36 1.93
N GLU A 62 18.33 8.34 1.95
CA GLU A 62 19.15 9.22 2.79
C GLU A 62 19.35 10.61 2.12
N GLY A 63 19.07 10.72 0.81
CA GLY A 63 19.18 11.96 0.04
C GLY A 63 18.03 12.95 0.23
N LYS A 64 18.31 14.24 0.00
CA LYS A 64 17.29 15.31 -0.02
C LYS A 64 16.46 15.23 -1.32
N SER A 65 15.14 15.43 -1.21
CA SER A 65 14.26 15.52 -2.38
C SER A 65 14.62 16.72 -3.26
N VAL A 66 14.85 16.46 -4.55
CA VAL A 66 15.16 17.49 -5.55
C VAL A 66 13.90 18.31 -5.87
N ARG A 67 14.05 19.61 -6.14
CA ARG A 67 12.96 20.51 -6.56
C ARG A 67 12.23 19.92 -7.78
N GLY A 68 10.90 19.85 -7.73
CA GLY A 68 10.06 19.27 -8.80
C GLY A 68 9.73 17.78 -8.63
N ARG A 69 10.39 17.06 -7.70
CA ARG A 69 10.00 15.68 -7.35
C ARG A 69 8.68 15.68 -6.56
N PRO A 70 7.78 14.70 -6.77
CA PRO A 70 6.61 14.52 -5.92
C PRO A 70 7.01 14.45 -4.44
N LYS A 71 6.28 15.18 -3.59
CA LYS A 71 6.54 15.21 -2.13
C LYS A 71 6.42 13.83 -1.48
N ARG A 72 5.58 12.97 -2.04
CA ARG A 72 5.31 11.62 -1.56
C ARG A 72 6.07 10.61 -2.40
N SER A 73 7.04 9.94 -1.78
CA SER A 73 7.81 8.87 -2.40
C SER A 73 7.20 7.50 -2.09
N TRP A 74 7.57 6.48 -2.88
CA TRP A 74 7.22 5.08 -2.58
C TRP A 74 7.63 4.65 -1.17
N THR A 75 8.70 5.24 -0.65
CA THR A 75 9.18 4.98 0.70
C THR A 75 8.37 5.67 1.78
N ASP A 76 7.80 6.84 1.50
CA ASP A 76 6.84 7.49 2.42
C ASP A 76 5.55 6.68 2.50
N ASP A 77 5.13 6.07 1.40
CA ASP A 77 4.01 5.13 1.39
C ASP A 77 4.31 3.90 2.26
N ILE A 78 5.49 3.28 2.10
CA ILE A 78 5.88 2.13 2.92
C ILE A 78 5.93 2.50 4.41
N LYS A 79 6.52 3.65 4.77
CA LYS A 79 6.52 4.15 6.16
C LYS A 79 5.09 4.35 6.66
N GLY A 80 4.23 4.97 5.85
CA GLY A 80 2.82 5.19 6.17
C GLY A 80 2.03 3.89 6.39
N TRP A 81 2.28 2.85 5.60
CA TRP A 81 1.59 1.55 5.75
C TRP A 81 2.14 0.67 6.86
N THR A 82 3.44 0.78 7.15
CA THR A 82 4.12 -0.10 8.12
C THR A 82 4.27 0.51 9.51
N HIS A 83 4.13 1.83 9.62
CA HIS A 83 4.38 2.63 10.82
C HIS A 83 5.84 2.57 11.32
N TYR A 84 6.78 2.19 10.46
CA TYR A 84 8.21 2.28 10.74
C TYR A 84 8.75 3.64 10.33
N THR A 85 9.64 4.22 11.14
CA THR A 85 10.09 5.60 10.96
C THR A 85 11.31 5.69 10.05
N THR A 86 12.21 4.71 10.15
CA THR A 86 13.52 4.74 9.46
C THR A 86 13.66 3.64 8.41
N TYR A 87 14.46 3.89 7.37
CA TYR A 87 14.75 2.87 6.37
C TYR A 87 15.48 1.66 6.97
N GLY A 88 16.44 1.89 7.87
CA GLY A 88 17.20 0.81 8.52
C GLY A 88 16.30 -0.15 9.29
N GLU A 89 15.29 0.38 9.98
CA GLU A 89 14.27 -0.43 10.67
C GLU A 89 13.45 -1.25 9.68
N ILE A 90 12.95 -0.62 8.61
CA ILE A 90 12.17 -1.30 7.56
C ILE A 90 13.00 -2.41 6.92
N LYS A 91 14.27 -2.15 6.59
CA LYS A 91 15.19 -3.12 5.99
C LYS A 91 15.41 -4.32 6.91
N ARG A 92 15.72 -4.09 8.19
CA ARG A 92 15.93 -5.14 9.19
C ARG A 92 14.68 -6.01 9.37
N LYS A 93 13.49 -5.40 9.34
CA LYS A 93 12.20 -6.12 9.38
C LYS A 93 11.92 -6.87 8.09
N ALA A 94 12.27 -6.30 6.94
CA ALA A 94 12.14 -6.94 5.65
C ALA A 94 13.04 -8.18 5.50
N GLU A 95 14.26 -8.15 6.04
CA GLU A 95 15.19 -9.29 6.09
C GLU A 95 14.57 -10.52 6.77
N ARG A 96 13.82 -10.29 7.85
CA ARG A 96 13.07 -11.34 8.56
C ARG A 96 11.79 -11.69 7.80
N ARG A 97 11.90 -12.62 6.83
CA ARG A 97 10.82 -13.01 5.92
C ARG A 97 9.49 -13.35 6.62
N LYS A 98 9.52 -14.04 7.76
CA LYS A 98 8.32 -14.39 8.53
C LYS A 98 7.62 -13.14 9.10
N GLU A 99 8.39 -12.26 9.76
CA GLU A 99 7.89 -11.00 10.31
C GLU A 99 7.33 -10.08 9.22
N TRP A 100 8.04 -9.99 8.08
CA TRP A 100 7.58 -9.17 6.95
C TRP A 100 6.25 -9.67 6.39
N ARG A 101 6.09 -10.98 6.20
CA ARG A 101 4.83 -11.56 5.71
C ARG A 101 3.68 -11.30 6.68
N ALA A 102 3.92 -11.44 7.98
CA ALA A 102 2.92 -11.13 9.00
C ALA A 102 2.48 -9.66 8.91
N LYS A 103 3.43 -8.74 8.75
CA LYS A 103 3.12 -7.30 8.60
C LYS A 103 2.33 -6.98 7.33
N VAL A 104 2.65 -7.63 6.20
CA VAL A 104 1.88 -7.49 4.95
C VAL A 104 0.45 -8.02 5.11
N GLY A 105 0.24 -9.05 5.92
CA GLY A 105 -1.08 -9.61 6.19
C GLY A 105 -1.98 -8.67 6.99
N GLN A 106 -1.41 -7.72 7.74
CA GLN A 106 -2.18 -6.78 8.57
C GLN A 106 -2.92 -5.76 7.70
N PRO A 107 -4.15 -5.36 8.09
CA PRO A 107 -4.84 -4.24 7.47
C PRO A 107 -4.01 -2.97 7.59
N SER A 108 -3.66 -2.35 6.47
CA SER A 108 -2.94 -1.07 6.47
C SER A 108 -3.87 0.06 6.88
N ASP A 109 -3.41 0.97 7.74
CA ASP A 109 -4.23 2.07 8.22
C ASP A 109 -4.51 3.07 7.07
N ARG A 110 -5.76 3.07 6.60
CA ARG A 110 -6.19 3.75 5.36
C ARG A 110 -6.36 5.26 5.53
N LYS A 111 -6.39 5.76 6.77
CA LYS A 111 -6.81 7.13 7.11
C LYS A 111 -5.95 8.24 6.49
N ARG A 112 -4.74 7.93 6.00
CA ARG A 112 -3.81 8.90 5.39
C ARG A 112 -3.81 8.93 3.85
N TYR A 113 -4.69 8.16 3.20
CA TYR A 113 -4.72 8.03 1.73
C TYR A 113 -6.03 8.53 1.08
N LEU A 114 -7.01 8.99 1.88
CA LEU A 114 -8.33 9.41 1.41
C LEU A 114 -8.53 10.94 1.38
N ILE A 115 -7.51 11.73 1.73
CA ILE A 115 -7.60 13.21 1.77
C ILE A 115 -7.07 13.85 0.48
N ASP A 116 -6.35 13.11 -0.36
CA ASP A 116 -5.64 13.66 -1.53
C ASP A 116 -6.17 13.14 -2.88
N ILE A 117 -7.44 12.74 -2.99
CA ILE A 117 -8.12 12.47 -4.28
C ILE A 117 -9.46 13.18 -4.31
#